data_AF-A0A6L3MNB1-F1
#
_entry.id   AF-A0A6L3MNB1-F1
#
_cell.length_a   1.000
_cell.length_b   1.000
_cell.length_c   1.000
_cell.angle_alpha   90.00
_cell.angle_beta   90.00
_cell.angle_gamma   90.00
#
_symmetry.space_group_name_H-M   'P 1'
#
loop_
_entity.id
_entity.type
_entity.pdbx_description
1 polymer ?
#
loop_
_entity_poly.entity_id
_entity_poly.type
_entity_poly.pdbx_seq_one_letter_code
_entity_poly.pdbx_strand_id
1 'polypeptide(L)'
;MLASSISPESLHPTLWRGSQLARGGPRTIETGFAALSAELPGGGWPVGGLVELLAAQPGCGEMRLLAPALARTVSARRPLALVAPPQS
;
A
#
# COMPACT_ATOMS: atom_id res chain seq x y z
N MET A 1 -4.72 -7.30 -38.05
CA MET A 1 -3.55 -8.05 -37.55
C MET A 1 -3.51 -7.86 -36.04
N LEU A 2 -3.96 -8.84 -35.26
CA LEU A 2 -3.83 -8.79 -33.80
C LEU A 2 -2.43 -9.29 -33.48
N ALA A 3 -1.52 -8.39 -33.08
CA ALA A 3 -0.27 -8.81 -32.49
C ALA A 3 -0.60 -9.54 -31.19
N SER A 4 -0.32 -10.84 -31.12
CA SER A 4 -0.39 -11.59 -29.86
C SER A 4 0.58 -10.96 -28.88
N SER A 5 0.06 -10.17 -27.93
CA SER A 5 0.92 -9.55 -26.91
C SER A 5 1.35 -10.63 -25.92
N ILE A 6 2.64 -10.93 -25.88
CA ILE A 6 3.23 -11.73 -24.80
C ILE A 6 2.86 -11.05 -23.47
N SER A 7 2.32 -11.83 -22.54
CA SER A 7 2.06 -11.35 -21.18
C SER A 7 3.41 -11.15 -20.46
N PRO A 8 3.71 -9.98 -19.88
CA PRO A 8 5.01 -9.71 -19.26
C PRO A 8 5.37 -10.73 -18.18
N GLU A 9 4.36 -11.26 -17.47
CA GLU A 9 4.56 -12.31 -16.48
C GLU A 9 5.14 -13.63 -17.05
N SER A 10 4.99 -13.90 -18.34
CA SER A 10 5.60 -15.07 -18.98
C SER A 10 7.10 -14.88 -19.25
N LEU A 11 7.59 -13.63 -19.22
CA LEU A 11 9.01 -13.31 -19.37
C LEU A 11 9.74 -13.39 -18.02
N HIS A 12 9.12 -12.88 -16.96
CA HIS A 12 9.63 -13.00 -15.59
C HIS A 12 8.49 -12.79 -14.59
N PRO A 13 8.41 -13.57 -13.49
CA PRO A 13 7.30 -13.49 -12.53
C PRO A 13 7.17 -12.14 -11.81
N THR A 14 8.23 -11.32 -11.81
CA THR A 14 8.21 -9.97 -11.21
C THR A 14 7.91 -8.87 -12.23
N LEU A 15 7.59 -9.19 -13.49
CA LEU A 15 7.19 -8.20 -14.48
C LEU A 15 5.66 -8.13 -14.54
N TRP A 16 5.13 -6.90 -14.53
CA TRP A 16 3.70 -6.62 -14.68
C TRP A 16 3.49 -5.36 -15.53
N ARG A 17 2.27 -5.16 -16.03
CA ARG A 17 1.90 -3.93 -16.75
C ARG A 17 1.54 -2.83 -15.75
N GLY A 18 1.86 -1.57 -16.06
CA GLY A 18 1.49 -0.44 -15.19
C GLY A 18 -0.01 -0.28 -14.93
N SER A 19 -0.87 -0.85 -15.80
CA SER A 19 -2.33 -0.90 -15.62
C SER A 19 -2.80 -2.05 -14.71
N GLN A 20 -1.89 -2.86 -14.18
CA GLN A 20 -2.18 -3.98 -13.29
C GLN A 20 -1.57 -3.71 -11.92
N LEU A 21 -2.25 -4.11 -10.86
CA LEU A 21 -1.63 -4.19 -9.55
C LEU A 21 -0.51 -5.24 -9.58
N ALA A 22 0.61 -4.91 -8.96
CA ALA A 22 1.73 -5.83 -8.83
C ALA A 22 1.27 -7.11 -8.12
N ARG A 23 1.56 -8.26 -8.73
CA ARG A 23 1.27 -9.59 -8.17
C ARG A 23 2.47 -10.07 -7.35
N GLY A 24 2.22 -10.80 -6.26
CA GLY A 24 3.30 -11.32 -5.40
C GLY A 24 3.93 -10.27 -4.48
N GLY A 25 3.14 -9.29 -4.03
CA GLY A 25 3.61 -8.19 -3.19
C GLY A 25 4.23 -8.65 -1.87
N PRO A 26 5.12 -7.82 -1.28
CA PRO A 26 5.72 -8.08 0.02
C PRO A 26 4.65 -8.24 1.09
N ARG A 27 5.04 -8.77 2.26
CA ARG A 27 4.17 -8.84 3.44
C ARG A 27 3.47 -7.50 3.64
N THR A 28 2.16 -7.50 3.87
CA THR A 28 1.37 -6.28 4.07
C THR A 28 0.84 -6.16 5.50
N ILE A 29 0.53 -4.93 5.90
CA ILE A 29 -0.30 -4.61 7.08
C ILE A 29 -1.68 -4.20 6.57
N GLU A 30 -2.74 -4.74 7.17
CA GLU A 30 -4.11 -4.41 6.81
C GLU A 30 -4.38 -2.90 6.87
N THR A 31 -5.12 -2.38 5.90
CA THR A 31 -5.52 -0.97 5.86
C THR A 31 -6.65 -0.65 6.85
N GLY A 32 -7.49 -1.63 7.18
CA GLY A 32 -8.78 -1.43 7.86
C GLY A 32 -9.92 -0.96 6.95
N PHE A 33 -9.67 -0.78 5.64
CA PHE A 33 -10.65 -0.31 4.66
C PHE A 33 -10.68 -1.24 3.45
N ALA A 34 -11.73 -2.04 3.31
CA ALA A 34 -11.84 -3.04 2.24
C ALA A 34 -11.70 -2.43 0.83
N ALA A 35 -12.29 -1.25 0.60
CA ALA A 35 -12.20 -0.55 -0.67
C ALA A 35 -10.75 -0.15 -1.00
N LEU A 36 -9.99 0.38 -0.04
CA LEU A 36 -8.58 0.70 -0.25
C LEU A 36 -7.74 -0.57 -0.44
N SER A 37 -7.99 -1.61 0.35
CA SER A 37 -7.29 -2.88 0.23
C SER A 37 -7.43 -3.50 -1.16
N ALA A 38 -8.56 -3.35 -1.83
CA ALA A 38 -8.74 -3.83 -3.21
C ALA A 38 -7.81 -3.13 -4.22
N GLU A 39 -7.42 -1.88 -3.94
CA GLU A 39 -6.61 -1.03 -4.82
C GLU A 39 -5.11 -1.08 -4.50
N LEU A 40 -4.69 -1.82 -3.47
CA LEU A 40 -3.28 -1.92 -3.07
C LEU A 40 -2.69 -3.30 -3.46
N PRO A 41 -1.46 -3.35 -4.00
CA PRO A 41 -0.76 -4.61 -4.19
C PRO A 41 -0.65 -5.41 -2.89
N GLY A 42 -1.12 -6.66 -2.90
CA GLY A 42 -1.11 -7.51 -1.71
C GLY A 42 -2.13 -7.12 -0.63
N GLY A 43 -3.09 -6.25 -0.93
CA GLY A 43 -4.25 -6.00 -0.07
C GLY A 43 -4.01 -5.05 1.11
N GLY A 44 -2.84 -4.41 1.20
CA GLY A 44 -2.49 -3.62 2.38
C GLY A 44 -1.25 -2.76 2.21
N TRP A 45 -0.85 -2.12 3.31
CA TRP A 45 0.36 -1.32 3.37
C TRP A 45 1.60 -2.22 3.29
N PRO A 46 2.52 -2.02 2.33
CA PRO A 46 3.68 -2.87 2.17
C PRO A 46 4.65 -2.75 3.36
N VAL A 47 5.09 -3.89 3.90
CA VAL A 47 6.18 -3.96 4.87
C VAL A 47 7.51 -3.92 4.14
N GLY A 48 8.42 -3.05 4.57
CA GLY A 48 9.71 -2.84 3.90
C GLY A 48 9.61 -2.04 2.60
N GLY A 49 8.45 -1.44 2.33
CA GLY A 49 8.24 -0.49 1.24
C GLY A 49 8.03 0.94 1.76
N LEU A 50 8.18 1.91 0.86
CA LEU A 50 7.80 3.30 1.10
C LEU A 50 6.38 3.52 0.55
N VAL A 51 5.55 4.20 1.33
CA VAL A 51 4.22 4.66 0.91
C VAL A 51 4.22 6.18 1.00
N GLU A 52 3.83 6.83 -0.09
CA GLU A 52 3.58 8.27 -0.13
C GLU A 52 2.08 8.49 -0.31
N LEU A 53 1.48 9.29 0.59
CA LEU A 53 0.06 9.65 0.52
C LEU A 53 -0.07 11.04 -0.11
N LEU A 54 -0.53 11.08 -1.36
CA LEU A 54 -0.79 12.33 -2.07
C LEU A 54 -2.20 12.84 -1.72
N ALA A 55 -2.27 13.69 -0.71
CA ALA A 55 -3.51 14.37 -0.30
C ALA A 55 -3.65 15.72 -1.03
N ALA A 56 -4.90 16.12 -1.33
CA ALA A 56 -5.17 17.42 -1.95
C ALA A 56 -4.80 18.60 -1.03
N GLN A 57 -4.93 18.41 0.29
CA GLN A 57 -4.54 19.36 1.32
C GLN A 57 -4.25 18.61 2.63
N PRO A 58 -3.35 19.12 3.48
CA PRO A 58 -3.10 18.54 4.80
C PRO A 58 -4.36 18.52 5.67
N GLY A 59 -4.55 17.46 6.44
CA GLY A 59 -5.63 17.35 7.42
C GLY A 59 -6.96 16.89 6.84
N CYS A 60 -6.96 16.34 5.61
CA CYS A 60 -8.16 15.76 5.00
C CYS A 60 -8.56 14.40 5.61
N GLY A 61 -7.77 13.85 6.53
CA GLY A 61 -8.05 12.60 7.24
C GLY A 61 -7.00 11.52 7.06
N GLU A 62 -5.79 11.87 6.63
CA GLU A 62 -4.64 10.97 6.41
C GLU A 62 -4.31 10.18 7.69
N MET A 63 -4.36 10.84 8.85
CA MET A 63 -4.15 10.15 10.14
C MET A 63 -5.28 9.17 10.47
N ARG A 64 -6.52 9.46 10.07
CA ARG A 64 -7.66 8.54 10.24
C ARG A 64 -7.55 7.36 9.28
N LEU A 65 -7.04 7.59 8.07
CA LEU A 65 -6.74 6.54 7.09
C LEU A 65 -5.65 5.58 7.62
N LEU A 66 -4.63 6.12 8.28
CA LEU A 66 -3.54 5.31 8.84
C LEU A 66 -3.87 4.66 10.19
N ALA A 67 -4.86 5.17 10.92
CA ALA A 67 -5.17 4.76 12.29
C ALA A 67 -5.29 3.23 12.49
N PRO A 68 -5.98 2.45 11.62
CA PRO A 68 -6.06 0.99 11.81
C PRO A 68 -4.70 0.30 11.77
N ALA A 69 -3.83 0.69 10.82
CA ALA A 69 -2.50 0.13 10.67
C ALA A 69 -1.57 0.52 11.83
N LEU A 70 -1.67 1.77 12.31
CA LEU A 70 -0.94 2.25 13.49
C LEU A 70 -1.37 1.48 14.75
N ALA A 71 -2.68 1.33 14.98
CA ALA A 71 -3.23 0.60 16.11
C ALA A 71 -2.74 -0.85 16.13
N ARG A 72 -2.77 -1.55 14.98
CA ARG A 72 -2.23 -2.92 14.87
C ARG A 72 -0.74 -3.00 15.18
N THR A 73 0.04 -2.02 14.74
CA THR A 73 1.48 -1.95 15.01
C THR A 73 1.76 -1.81 16.51
N VAL A 74 0.99 -0.95 17.20
CA VAL A 74 1.05 -0.77 18.65
C VAL A 74 0.59 -2.03 19.39
N SER A 75 -0.53 -2.65 18.99
CA SER A 75 -1.01 -3.92 19.59
C SER A 75 0.00 -5.05 19.44
N ALA A 76 0.74 -5.10 18.33
CA ALA A 76 1.82 -6.05 18.09
C ALA A 76 3.13 -5.69 18.84
N ARG A 77 3.13 -4.63 19.68
CA ARG A 77 4.28 -4.13 20.42
C ARG A 77 5.50 -3.83 19.53
N ARG A 78 5.26 -3.38 18.30
CA ARG A 78 6.32 -2.97 17.38
C ARG A 78 6.63 -1.48 17.57
N PRO A 79 7.92 -1.08 17.54
CA PRO A 79 8.29 0.33 17.64
C PRO A 79 7.67 1.16 16.50
N LEU A 80 7.26 2.39 16.83
CA LEU A 80 6.68 3.33 15.89
C LEU A 80 7.33 4.70 16.11
N ALA A 81 7.69 5.37 15.02
CA ALA A 81 8.23 6.72 15.04
C ALA A 81 7.36 7.61 14.16
N LEU A 82 6.97 8.77 14.69
CA LEU A 82 6.35 9.86 13.95
C LEU A 82 7.38 10.98 13.91
N VAL A 83 7.86 11.31 12.71
CA VAL A 83 8.81 12.42 12.51
C VAL A 83 7.98 13.66 12.19
N ALA A 84 8.16 14.72 12.98
CA ALA A 84 7.37 15.96 12.86
C ALA A 84 5.85 15.68 12.81
N PRO A 85 5.25 15.09 13.86
CA PRO A 85 3.83 14.78 13.86
C PRO A 85 2.98 16.04 13.67
N PRO A 86 1.76 15.91 13.12
CA PRO A 86 0.85 17.04 13.01
C PRO A 86 0.59 17.65 14.39
N GLN A 87 0.59 18.99 14.45
CA GLN A 87 0.30 19.73 15.67
C GLN A 87 -1.21 19.67 15.92
N SER A 88 -1.61 19.28 17.13
CA SER A 88 -3.02 19.26 17.57
C SER A 88 -3.63 20.64 17.65
#